data_AF-A0A7Z9ILI3-F1
#
_entry.id   AF-A0A7Z9ILI3-F1
#
_cell.length_a   1.000
_cell.length_b   1.000
_cell.length_c   1.000
_cell.angle_alpha   90.00
_cell.angle_beta   90.00
_cell.angle_gamma   90.00
#
_symmetry.space_group_name_H-M   'P 1'
#
loop_
_entity.id
_entity.type
_entity.pdbx_description
1 polymer ?
#
loop_
_entity_poly.entity_id
_entity_poly.type
_entity_poly.pdbx_seq_one_letter_code
_entity_poly.pdbx_strand_id
1 'polypeptide(L)'
;MQIRNLETFQLNAPLEVPFGWSQDTISSRSVGLVKVTTDDGTIGWGEGCGGPSAVVVEDVLAPLLIGEDPTNRLGLWQKMFHSLYNANLAVG
;
A
#
# COMPACT_ATOMS: atom_id res chain seq x y z
N MET A 1 -14.69 -9.43 12.39
CA MET A 1 -13.63 -9.60 11.38
C MET A 1 -12.51 -8.67 11.76
N GLN A 2 -11.28 -9.18 11.91
CA GLN A 2 -10.10 -8.43 12.31
C GLN A 2 -8.95 -8.69 11.35
N ILE A 3 -8.17 -7.66 11.02
CA ILE A 3 -6.97 -7.81 10.21
C ILE A 3 -5.89 -8.56 11.01
N ARG A 4 -5.31 -9.61 10.43
CA ARG A 4 -4.28 -10.46 11.06
C ARG A 4 -2.93 -10.38 10.40
N ASN A 5 -2.89 -10.13 9.10
CA ASN A 5 -1.64 -10.03 8.36
C ASN A 5 -1.77 -9.05 7.20
N LEU A 6 -0.67 -8.35 6.91
CA LEU A 6 -0.48 -7.57 5.70
C LEU A 6 0.82 -8.02 5.04
N GLU A 7 0.78 -8.26 3.73
CA GLU A 7 1.94 -8.63 2.92
C GLU A 7 2.04 -7.67 1.74
N THR A 8 3.25 -7.24 1.39
CA THR A 8 3.48 -6.36 0.23
C THR A 8 4.19 -7.10 -0.89
N PHE A 9 3.85 -6.74 -2.14
CA PHE A 9 4.47 -7.32 -3.32
C PHE A 9 4.75 -6.21 -4.33
N GLN A 10 6.02 -6.06 -4.71
CA GLN A 10 6.40 -5.14 -5.76
C GLN A 10 6.43 -5.89 -7.10
N LEU A 11 5.51 -5.57 -8.00
CA LEU A 11 5.51 -6.10 -9.35
C LEU A 11 6.20 -5.13 -10.30
N ASN A 12 6.87 -5.68 -11.31
CA ASN A 12 7.39 -4.96 -12.46
C ASN A 12 7.17 -5.78 -13.73
N ALA A 13 6.70 -5.15 -14.79
CA ALA A 13 6.51 -5.77 -16.09
C ALA A 13 6.97 -4.83 -17.21
N PRO A 14 7.70 -5.33 -18.23
CA PRO A 14 8.06 -4.53 -19.40
C PRO A 14 6.80 -4.14 -20.19
N LEU A 15 6.82 -2.95 -20.79
CA LEU A 15 5.79 -2.50 -21.72
C LEU A 15 6.13 -3.01 -23.12
N GLU A 16 5.10 -3.50 -23.84
CA GLU A 16 5.24 -3.87 -25.25
C GLU A 16 5.66 -2.65 -26.10
N VAL A 17 5.09 -1.49 -25.80
CA VAL A 17 5.42 -0.22 -26.44
C VAL A 17 5.82 0.80 -25.36
N PRO A 18 7.10 1.19 -25.28
CA PRO A 18 7.54 2.28 -24.42
C PRO A 18 6.92 3.61 -24.86
N PHE A 19 6.65 4.50 -23.91
CA PHE A 19 6.17 5.84 -24.19
C PHE A 19 6.76 6.84 -23.19
N GLY A 20 6.69 8.14 -23.51
CA GLY A 20 7.25 9.18 -22.66
C GLY A 20 6.49 10.49 -22.76
N TRP A 21 6.84 11.40 -21.86
CA TRP A 21 6.39 12.80 -21.83
C TRP A 21 7.60 13.71 -21.57
N SER A 22 7.36 15.01 -21.36
CA SER A 22 8.41 16.03 -21.24
C SER A 22 9.45 15.81 -20.13
N GLN A 23 9.21 14.90 -19.19
CA GLN A 23 10.06 14.67 -18.03
C GLN A 23 10.68 13.27 -17.98
N ASP A 24 10.09 12.27 -18.66
CA ASP A 24 10.58 10.90 -18.58
C ASP A 24 10.07 10.02 -19.74
N THR A 25 10.74 8.89 -19.95
CA THR A 25 10.31 7.81 -20.84
C THR A 25 10.26 6.50 -20.06
N ILE A 26 9.11 5.83 -20.13
CA ILE A 26 8.81 4.62 -19.38
C ILE A 26 8.74 3.41 -20.30
N SER A 27 9.56 2.40 -19.98
CA SER A 27 9.64 1.11 -20.68
C SER A 27 9.12 -0.07 -19.85
N SER A 28 8.81 0.13 -18.56
CA SER A 28 8.21 -0.88 -17.69
C SER A 28 7.20 -0.26 -16.73
N ARG A 29 6.19 -1.02 -16.31
CA ARG A 29 5.24 -0.62 -15.29
C ARG A 29 5.58 -1.32 -13.98
N SER A 30 5.61 -0.55 -12.90
CA SER A 30 5.70 -1.07 -11.55
C SER A 30 4.45 -0.74 -10.76
N VAL A 31 3.97 -1.71 -9.98
CA VAL A 31 2.82 -1.56 -9.08
C VAL A 31 3.15 -2.20 -7.74
N GLY A 32 2.70 -1.59 -6.65
CA GLY A 32 2.76 -2.18 -5.32
C GLY A 32 1.42 -2.85 -5.02
N LEU A 33 1.42 -4.13 -4.66
CA LEU A 33 0.24 -4.83 -4.18
C LEU A 33 0.33 -5.02 -2.67
N VAL A 34 -0.83 -4.96 -2.02
CA VAL A 34 -0.99 -5.30 -0.60
C VAL A 34 -2.03 -6.39 -0.48
N LYS A 35 -1.69 -7.46 0.22
CA LYS A 35 -2.60 -8.53 0.59
C LYS A 35 -2.93 -8.42 2.06
N VAL A 36 -4.22 -8.36 2.39
CA VAL A 36 -4.72 -8.29 3.76
C VAL A 36 -5.43 -9.60 4.08
N THR A 37 -5.02 -10.26 5.17
CA THR A 37 -5.67 -11.49 5.65
C THR A 37 -6.36 -11.22 6.98
N THR A 38 -7.60 -11.67 7.13
CA THR A 38 -8.39 -11.51 8.35
C THR A 38 -8.41 -12.77 9.22
N ASP A 39 -8.95 -12.64 10.42
CA ASP A 39 -9.12 -13.72 11.40
C ASP A 39 -10.07 -14.85 10.98
N ASP A 40 -11.04 -14.55 10.11
CA ASP A 40 -11.94 -15.54 9.51
C ASP A 40 -11.41 -16.15 8.20
N GLY A 41 -10.19 -15.81 7.80
CA GLY A 41 -9.55 -16.32 6.59
C GLY A 41 -9.90 -15.56 5.30
N THR A 42 -10.69 -14.49 5.37
CA THR A 42 -10.94 -13.61 4.22
C THR A 42 -9.65 -12.94 3.76
N ILE A 43 -9.45 -12.88 2.44
CA ILE A 43 -8.28 -12.25 1.81
C ILE A 43 -8.75 -11.11 0.91
N GLY A 44 -8.23 -9.91 1.16
CA GLY A 44 -8.41 -8.74 0.31
C GLY A 44 -7.10 -8.35 -0.38
N TRP A 45 -7.21 -7.85 -1.61
CA TRP A 45 -6.08 -7.31 -2.37
C TRP A 45 -6.31 -5.84 -2.68
N GLY A 46 -5.26 -5.03 -2.53
CA GLY A 46 -5.22 -3.63 -2.91
C GLY A 46 -4.01 -3.32 -3.77
N GLU A 47 -4.14 -2.33 -4.66
CA GLU A 47 -3.08 -1.84 -5.53
C GLU A 47 -2.75 -0.39 -5.19
N GLY A 48 -1.46 -0.06 -5.18
CA GLY A 48 -0.93 1.29 -5.09
C GLY A 48 0.11 1.57 -6.17
N CYS A 49 0.56 2.82 -6.23
CA CYS A 49 1.59 3.25 -7.17
C CYS A 49 2.94 2.55 -6.88
N GLY A 50 3.71 2.27 -7.94
CA GLY A 50 5.05 1.73 -7.82
C GLY A 50 6.01 2.71 -7.09
N GLY A 51 6.94 2.15 -6.32
CA GLY A 51 7.93 2.88 -5.53
C GLY A 51 8.31 2.10 -4.27
N PRO A 52 9.30 2.55 -3.48
CA PRO A 52 9.71 1.88 -2.24
C PRO A 52 8.68 2.11 -1.11
N SER A 53 7.44 1.67 -1.31
CA SER A 53 6.32 1.86 -0.39
C SER A 53 6.14 0.68 0.58
N ALA A 54 6.77 -0.47 0.31
CA ALA A 54 6.71 -1.66 1.15
C ALA A 54 7.06 -1.34 2.61
N VAL A 55 8.17 -0.63 2.84
CA VAL A 55 8.62 -0.21 4.17
C VAL A 55 7.57 0.64 4.90
N VAL A 56 6.93 1.59 4.20
CA VAL A 56 5.89 2.42 4.83
C VAL A 56 4.68 1.56 5.20
N VAL A 57 4.28 0.64 4.31
CA VAL A 57 3.14 -0.24 4.59
C VAL A 57 3.44 -1.18 5.75
N GLU A 58 4.61 -1.81 5.77
CA GLU A 58 5.00 -2.83 6.76
C GLU A 58 5.36 -2.23 8.12
N ASP A 59 6.17 -1.17 8.13
CA ASP A 59 6.74 -0.64 9.39
C ASP A 59 5.90 0.47 10.00
N VAL A 60 5.12 1.20 9.20
CA VAL A 60 4.33 2.34 9.67
C VAL A 60 2.84 2.03 9.70
N LEU A 61 2.27 1.50 8.62
CA LEU A 61 0.82 1.33 8.51
C LEU A 61 0.33 0.03 9.13
N ALA A 62 0.99 -1.10 8.90
CA ALA A 62 0.56 -2.40 9.41
C ALA A 62 0.38 -2.41 10.94
N PRO A 63 1.29 -1.83 11.77
CA PRO A 63 1.10 -1.77 13.22
C PRO A 63 -0.17 -1.02 13.66
N LEU A 64 -0.68 -0.10 12.85
CA LEU A 64 -1.90 0.67 13.14
C LEU A 64 -3.19 -0.09 12.77
N LEU A 65 -3.07 -1.07 11.89
CA LEU A 65 -4.19 -1.79 11.25
C LEU A 65 -4.39 -3.21 11.78
N ILE A 66 -3.33 -3.87 12.26
CA ILE A 66 -3.46 -5.22 12.83
C ILE A 66 -4.42 -5.19 14.04
N GLY A 67 -5.39 -6.10 14.04
CA GLY A 67 -6.44 -6.19 15.06
C GLY A 67 -7.68 -5.33 14.79
N GLU A 68 -7.64 -4.44 13.81
CA GLU A 68 -8.77 -3.57 13.46
C GLU A 68 -9.78 -4.26 12.53
N ASP A 69 -11.01 -3.74 12.52
CA ASP A 69 -12.06 -4.17 11.60
C ASP A 69 -11.84 -3.58 10.20
N PRO A 70 -11.55 -4.39 9.16
CA PRO A 70 -11.28 -3.90 7.81
C PRO A 70 -12.47 -3.18 7.16
N THR A 71 -13.69 -3.34 7.68
CA THR A 71 -14.88 -2.66 7.17
C THR A 71 -15.00 -1.21 7.65
N ASN A 72 -14.28 -0.83 8.72
CA ASN A 72 -14.19 0.55 9.21
C ASN A 72 -13.23 1.40 8.35
N ARG A 73 -13.50 1.47 7.04
CA ARG A 73 -12.60 2.06 6.04
C ARG A 73 -12.20 3.51 6.36
N LEU A 74 -13.17 4.34 6.79
CA LEU A 74 -12.93 5.75 7.10
C LEU A 74 -12.08 5.92 8.35
N GLY A 75 -12.34 5.14 9.40
CA GLY A 75 -11.55 5.17 10.64
C GLY A 75 -10.11 4.74 10.40
N LEU A 76 -9.91 3.67 9.63
CA LEU A 76 -8.58 3.18 9.28
C LEU A 76 -7.82 4.19 8.40
N TRP A 77 -8.48 4.79 7.41
CA TRP A 77 -7.88 5.83 6.59
C TRP A 77 -7.45 7.05 7.42
N GLN A 78 -8.31 7.53 8.33
CA GLN A 78 -7.99 8.65 9.22
C GLN A 78 -6.77 8.33 10.11
N LYS A 79 -6.69 7.12 10.67
CA LYS A 79 -5.54 6.63 11.45
C LYS A 79 -4.23 6.70 10.65
N MET A 80 -4.25 6.12 9.45
CA MET A 80 -3.09 6.11 8.56
C MET A 80 -2.68 7.52 8.12
N PHE A 81 -3.66 8.35 7.75
CA PHE A 81 -3.41 9.72 7.33
C PHE A 81 -2.78 10.54 8.47
N HIS A 82 -3.30 10.45 9.69
CA HIS A 82 -2.71 11.11 10.85
C HIS A 82 -1.26 10.67 11.10
N SER A 83 -0.97 9.38 10.97
CA SER A 83 0.38 8.84 11.18
C SER A 83 1.39 9.35 10.16
N LEU A 84 0.98 9.56 8.90
CA LEU A 84 1.90 10.02 7.86
C LEU A 84 2.06 11.55 7.88
N TYR A 85 0.94 12.26 7.97
CA TYR A 85 0.91 13.71 7.82
C TYR A 85 1.16 14.47 9.13
N ASN A 86 0.58 14.04 10.25
CA ASN A 86 0.66 14.80 11.51
C ASN A 86 1.87 14.42 12.36
N ALA A 87 2.49 13.27 12.10
CA ALA A 87 3.76 12.88 12.74
C ALA A 87 5.00 13.32 11.94
N ASN A 88 4.83 13.96 10.77
CA ASN A 88 5.91 14.39 9.87
C ASN A 88 6.86 13.24 9.43
N LEU A 89 6.33 12.00 9.36
CA LEU A 89 7.11 10.78 9.05
C LEU A 89 7.28 10.54 7.54
N ALA A 90 6.44 11.19 6.72
CA ALA A 90 6.50 11.11 5.26
C ALA A 90 6.13 12.48 4.66
N VAL A 91 7.03 13.44 4.80
CA VAL A 91 7.01 14.65 3.97
C VAL A 91 8.03 14.46 2.85
N GLY A 92 7.57 14.68 1.61
CA GLY A 92 8.45 14.93 0.48
C GLY A 92 9.09 16.30 0.56
#